data_AF-Q4L230-F1
#
_entry.id   AF-Q4L230-F1
#
_cell.length_a   1.000
_cell.length_b   1.000
_cell.length_c   1.000
_cell.angle_alpha   90.00
_cell.angle_beta   90.00
_cell.angle_gamma   90.00
#
_symmetry.space_group_name_H-M   'P 1'
#
loop_
_entity.id
_entity.type
_entity.pdbx_description
1 polymer ?
#
loop_
_entity_poly.entity_id
_entity_poly.type
_entity_poly.pdbx_seq_one_letter_code
_entity_poly.pdbx_strand_id
1 'polypeptide(L)'
;RLPDHPFAFTPFHAGPRLCLGQNFAYNEMTFFVVRLLQRVSGFELAPDAQPEGSLPPARWKYGEGRQAVEKIWPASSVTTFIKGGLWVR
;
A
#
# COMPACT_ATOMS: atom_id res chain seq x y z
N ARG A 1 -9.52 16.93 18.46
CA ARG A 1 -8.85 17.69 17.40
C ARG A 1 -9.26 17.04 16.08
N LEU A 2 -10.04 17.71 15.23
CA LEU A 2 -10.37 17.17 13.91
C LEU A 2 -9.08 17.16 13.06
N PRO A 3 -8.90 16.18 12.16
CA PRO A 3 -7.77 16.21 11.23
C PRO A 3 -7.83 17.46 10.38
N ASP A 4 -6.69 18.10 10.10
CA ASP A 4 -6.60 19.28 9.23
C ASP A 4 -7.14 19.02 7.80
N HIS A 5 -7.27 17.73 7.45
CA HIS A 5 -7.83 17.24 6.19
C HIS A 5 -8.85 16.10 6.43
N PRO A 6 -10.13 16.40 6.65
CA PRO A 6 -11.16 15.39 6.98
C PRO A 6 -11.42 14.38 5.86
N PHE A 7 -10.94 14.64 4.64
CA PHE A 7 -11.06 13.75 3.47
C PHE A 7 -9.70 13.22 2.98
N ALA A 8 -8.65 13.31 3.79
CA ALA A 8 -7.34 12.73 3.42
C ALA A 8 -7.37 11.21 3.29
N PHE A 9 -8.36 10.53 3.89
CA PHE A 9 -8.49 9.09 3.86
C PHE A 9 -9.95 8.68 3.62
N THR A 10 -10.30 8.48 2.34
CA THR A 10 -11.65 8.04 1.92
C THR A 10 -11.57 6.81 0.99
N PRO A 11 -10.97 5.69 1.44
CA PRO A 11 -10.81 4.49 0.60
C PRO A 11 -12.15 3.84 0.21
N PHE A 12 -13.23 4.21 0.89
CA PHE A 12 -14.60 3.71 0.68
C PHE A 12 -15.57 4.82 0.26
N HIS A 13 -15.04 5.91 -0.31
CA HIS A 13 -15.74 7.18 -0.56
C HIS A 13 -16.20 7.89 0.74
N ALA A 14 -17.08 8.89 0.59
CA ALA A 14 -17.69 9.64 1.67
C ALA A 14 -19.11 10.09 1.27
N GLY A 15 -19.93 10.49 2.25
CA GLY A 15 -21.28 11.01 2.01
C GLY A 15 -22.32 9.91 1.70
N PRO A 16 -23.44 10.26 1.04
CA PRO A 16 -24.58 9.35 0.88
C PRO A 16 -24.32 8.14 -0.02
N ARG A 17 -23.19 8.11 -0.74
CA ARG A 17 -22.74 6.98 -1.57
C ARG A 17 -21.50 6.28 -0.98
N LEU A 18 -21.34 6.33 0.34
CA LEU A 18 -20.34 5.55 1.07
C LEU A 18 -20.54 4.05 0.80
N CYS A 19 -19.43 3.29 0.70
CA CYS A 19 -19.51 1.85 0.55
C CYS A 19 -20.28 1.21 1.71
N LEU A 20 -21.41 0.55 1.41
CA LEU A 20 -22.21 -0.18 2.40
C LEU A 20 -21.41 -1.34 3.04
N GLY A 21 -20.43 -1.88 2.31
CA GLY A 21 -19.54 -2.95 2.77
C GLY A 21 -18.33 -2.48 3.58
N GLN A 22 -18.22 -1.21 3.95
CA GLN A 22 -17.02 -0.68 4.63
C GLN A 22 -16.66 -1.46 5.91
N ASN A 23 -17.62 -1.69 6.80
CA ASN A 23 -17.36 -2.42 8.05
C ASN A 23 -16.98 -3.88 7.81
N PHE A 24 -17.61 -4.51 6.81
CA PHE A 24 -17.27 -5.86 6.40
C PHE A 24 -15.83 -5.94 5.89
N ALA A 25 -15.43 -5.05 4.98
CA ALA A 25 -14.08 -4.98 4.47
C ALA A 25 -13.03 -4.74 5.57
N TYR A 26 -13.30 -3.84 6.53
CA TYR A 26 -12.40 -3.64 7.67
C TYR A 26 -12.28 -4.88 8.56
N ASN A 27 -13.37 -5.60 8.78
CA ASN A 27 -13.35 -6.83 9.57
C ASN A 27 -12.55 -7.94 8.85
N GLU A 28 -12.76 -8.13 7.55
CA GLU A 28 -12.00 -9.09 6.75
C GLU A 28 -10.51 -8.75 6.70
N MET A 29 -10.15 -7.48 6.45
CA MET A 29 -8.76 -7.03 6.44
C MET A 29 -8.08 -7.23 7.80
N THR A 30 -8.76 -6.84 8.89
CA THR A 30 -8.22 -7.00 10.25
C THR A 30 -8.01 -8.48 10.57
N PHE A 31 -9.02 -9.32 10.27
CA PHE A 31 -8.91 -10.76 10.48
C PHE A 31 -7.74 -11.34 9.68
N PHE A 32 -7.62 -10.99 8.39
CA PHE A 32 -6.51 -11.45 7.54
C PHE A 32 -5.16 -11.05 8.11
N VAL A 33 -4.96 -9.78 8.47
CA VAL A 33 -3.68 -9.28 9.01
C VAL A 33 -3.31 -10.00 10.31
N VAL A 34 -4.26 -10.16 11.23
CA VAL A 34 -4.02 -10.90 12.50
C VAL A 34 -3.62 -12.34 12.20
N ARG A 35 -4.37 -13.02 11.32
CA ARG A 35 -4.11 -14.43 10.98
C ARG A 35 -2.83 -14.64 10.17
N LEU A 36 -2.40 -13.64 9.42
CA LEU A 36 -1.13 -13.62 8.69
C LEU A 36 0.04 -13.48 9.68
N LEU A 37 -0.01 -12.49 10.57
CA LEU A 37 1.03 -12.24 11.59
C LEU A 37 1.17 -13.38 12.61
N GLN A 38 0.12 -14.14 12.86
CA GLN A 38 0.18 -15.33 13.71
C GLN A 38 0.86 -16.53 13.04
N ARG A 39 0.99 -16.54 11.71
CA ARG A 39 1.50 -17.70 10.94
C ARG A 39 2.94 -17.54 10.48
N VAL A 40 3.41 -16.31 10.38
CA VAL A 40 4.76 -15.98 9.91
C VAL A 40 5.54 -15.27 11.01
N SER A 41 6.84 -15.55 11.11
CA SER A 41 7.72 -14.93 12.11
C SER A 41 8.31 -13.60 11.65
N GLY A 42 8.26 -13.29 10.35
CA GLY A 42 8.80 -12.07 9.77
C GLY A 42 8.47 -11.97 8.29
N PHE A 43 8.82 -10.81 7.71
CA PHE A 43 8.76 -10.55 6.28
C PHE A 43 9.99 -9.77 5.86
N GLU A 44 10.53 -10.12 4.70
CA GLU A 44 11.54 -9.35 4.02
C GLU A 44 11.06 -9.01 2.61
N LEU A 45 11.39 -7.82 2.10
CA LEU A 45 11.16 -7.52 0.69
C LEU A 45 11.96 -8.51 -0.17
N ALA A 46 11.35 -8.97 -1.26
CA ALA A 46 11.99 -9.84 -2.25
C ALA A 46 12.10 -9.12 -3.62
N PRO A 47 13.02 -8.15 -3.79
CA PRO A 47 13.22 -7.43 -5.06
C PRO A 47 13.65 -8.34 -6.22
N ASP A 48 14.30 -9.45 -5.90
CA ASP A 48 14.72 -10.50 -6.83
C ASP A 48 13.54 -11.27 -7.44
N ALA A 49 12.39 -11.31 -6.75
CA ALA A 49 11.17 -11.92 -7.25
C ALA A 49 10.28 -10.93 -8.04
N GLN A 50 10.64 -9.65 -8.08
CA GLN A 50 9.84 -8.63 -8.80
C GLN A 50 10.01 -8.75 -10.33
N PRO A 51 8.93 -8.53 -11.11
CA PRO A 51 9.01 -8.47 -12.56
C PRO A 51 10.03 -7.44 -13.08
N GLU A 52 10.65 -7.74 -14.21
CA GLU A 52 11.58 -6.80 -14.85
C GLU A 52 10.89 -5.46 -15.16
N GLY A 53 11.57 -4.35 -14.88
CA GLY A 53 11.05 -3.00 -15.10
C GLY A 53 10.01 -2.51 -14.08
N SER A 54 9.73 -3.29 -13.02
CA SER A 54 8.82 -2.88 -11.94
C SER A 54 9.52 -2.21 -10.75
N LEU A 55 10.82 -2.47 -10.57
CA LEU A 55 11.66 -1.84 -9.54
C LEU A 55 11.82 -0.33 -9.76
N PRO A 56 12.08 0.45 -8.70
CA PRO A 56 12.40 1.87 -8.81
C PRO A 56 13.50 2.13 -9.85
N PRO A 57 13.33 3.11 -10.75
CA PRO A 57 14.32 3.40 -11.76
C PRO A 57 15.58 3.98 -11.11
N ALA A 58 16.76 3.63 -11.61
CA ALA A 58 18.04 4.00 -11.00
C ALA A 58 18.21 5.52 -10.75
N ARG A 59 17.58 6.36 -11.59
CA ARG A 59 17.57 7.82 -11.45
C ARG A 59 16.97 8.32 -10.12
N TRP A 60 16.11 7.53 -9.47
CA TRP A 60 15.48 7.91 -8.19
C TRP A 60 16.49 8.14 -7.07
N LYS A 61 17.67 7.49 -7.12
CA LYS A 61 18.76 7.72 -6.15
C LYS A 61 19.20 9.19 -6.04
N TYR A 62 18.96 9.98 -7.10
CA TYR A 62 19.29 11.40 -7.17
C TYR A 62 18.03 12.29 -7.08
N GLY A 63 16.87 11.71 -6.79
CA GLY A 63 15.62 12.43 -6.62
C GLY A 63 15.52 13.11 -5.26
N GLU A 64 14.39 13.80 -5.02
CA GLU A 64 14.13 14.49 -3.76
C GLU A 64 13.16 13.70 -2.87
N GLY A 65 13.25 13.92 -1.56
CA GLY A 65 12.34 13.35 -0.57
C GLY A 65 12.35 11.82 -0.57
N ARG A 66 11.15 11.20 -0.60
CA ARG A 66 11.01 9.74 -0.52
C ARG A 66 11.61 9.00 -1.72
N GLN A 67 11.65 9.60 -2.91
CA GLN A 67 12.15 8.92 -4.10
C GLN A 67 13.60 8.42 -3.93
N ALA A 68 14.45 9.20 -3.24
CA ALA A 68 15.85 8.85 -3.00
C ALA A 68 16.07 7.58 -2.17
N VAL A 69 15.10 7.20 -1.34
CA VAL A 69 15.22 6.09 -0.38
C VAL A 69 14.25 4.95 -0.64
N GLU A 70 13.32 5.12 -1.58
CA GLU A 70 12.24 4.17 -1.81
C GLU A 70 12.74 2.88 -2.49
N LYS A 71 12.31 1.73 -1.95
CA LYS A 71 12.72 0.39 -2.44
C LYS A 71 11.67 -0.28 -3.34
N ILE A 72 10.48 0.32 -3.43
CA ILE A 72 9.35 -0.13 -4.24
C ILE A 72 8.90 1.02 -5.15
N TRP A 73 8.08 0.75 -6.16
CA TRP A 73 7.58 1.83 -7.04
C TRP A 73 6.09 2.06 -6.79
N PRO A 74 5.70 2.94 -5.84
CA PRO A 74 4.32 3.33 -5.67
C PRO A 74 3.83 4.10 -6.91
N ALA A 75 2.65 3.74 -7.37
CA ALA A 75 1.90 4.45 -8.38
C ALA A 75 0.45 4.59 -7.92
N SER A 76 -0.28 5.50 -8.54
CA SER A 76 -1.70 5.69 -8.26
C SER A 76 -2.46 5.72 -9.58
N SER A 77 -3.59 5.05 -9.60
CA SER A 77 -4.62 5.24 -10.62
C SER A 77 -5.92 5.66 -9.94
N VAL A 78 -6.93 4.78 -9.89
CA VAL A 78 -8.08 4.92 -9.00
C VAL A 78 -7.71 4.55 -7.56
N THR A 79 -6.79 3.60 -7.39
CA THR A 79 -6.21 3.20 -6.10
C THR A 79 -4.69 3.25 -6.16
N THR A 80 -4.06 3.39 -5.00
CA THR A 80 -2.59 3.28 -4.87
C THR A 80 -2.19 1.81 -5.02
N PHE A 81 -1.14 1.55 -5.79
CA PHE A 81 -0.57 0.22 -5.99
C PHE A 81 0.95 0.27 -6.11
N ILE A 82 1.60 -0.89 -5.99
CA ILE A 82 3.03 -1.03 -6.28
C ILE A 82 3.18 -1.60 -7.69
N LYS A 83 3.96 -0.94 -8.54
CA LYS A 83 4.23 -1.41 -9.90
C LYS A 83 4.81 -2.82 -9.84
N GLY A 84 4.19 -3.76 -10.57
CA GLY A 84 4.60 -5.18 -10.57
C GLY A 84 4.30 -5.96 -9.28
N GLY A 85 3.67 -5.35 -8.27
CA GLY A 85 3.30 -5.98 -7.00
C GLY A 85 4.32 -5.75 -5.88
N LEU A 86 3.87 -5.97 -4.64
CA LEU A 86 4.74 -5.98 -3.45
C LEU A 86 5.12 -7.43 -3.14
N TRP A 87 6.38 -7.77 -3.40
CA TRP A 87 6.89 -9.12 -3.22
C TRP A 87 7.64 -9.21 -1.89
N VAL A 88 7.26 -10.20 -1.08
CA VAL A 88 7.84 -10.47 0.24
C VAL A 88 8.11 -11.96 0.41
N ARG A 89 9.05 -12.32 1.28
CA ARG A 89 9.33 -13.68 1.73
C ARG A 89 9.46 -13.76 3.24
#